data_AF-A0AAE3DIA2-F1
#
_entry.id   AF-A0AAE3DIA2-F1
#
_cell.length_a   1.000
_cell.length_b   1.000
_cell.length_c   1.000
_cell.angle_alpha   90.00
_cell.angle_beta   90.00
_cell.angle_gamma   90.00
#
_symmetry.space_group_name_H-M   'P 1'
#
loop_
_entity.id
_entity.type
_entity.pdbx_description
1 polymer ?
#
loop_
_entity_poly.entity_id
_entity_poly.type
_entity_poly.pdbx_seq_one_letter_code
_entity_poly.pdbx_strand_id
1 'polypeptide(L)'
;MKAKSLHFSKSGNVQPIASEIGRVMQCVCDQIPPAYPCEGEKVVFIGVEMNGKLPGAVDHFCKDLNPTRAKGVAFYVLNSNGNTDGLSSIIDTMKKNGVETYGEPLGIAVKGGLFKKGMPTDADTKKVLEWADKIAKM
;
A
#
# COMPACT_ATOMS: atom_id res chain seq x y z
N MET A 1 -0.16 9.29 -15.14
CA MET A 1 0.06 7.82 -15.10
C MET A 1 -1.24 7.16 -14.65
N LYS A 2 -1.68 6.03 -15.21
CA LYS A 2 -2.85 5.31 -14.66
C LYS A 2 -2.41 4.62 -13.37
N ALA A 3 -2.89 5.11 -12.23
CA ALA A 3 -2.56 4.59 -10.92
C ALA A 3 -3.83 4.24 -10.14
N LYS A 4 -3.68 3.52 -9.03
CA LYS A 4 -4.74 3.31 -8.03
C LYS A 4 -4.12 3.32 -6.64
N SER A 5 -4.80 3.94 -5.69
CA SER A 5 -4.42 3.97 -4.27
C SER A 5 -5.32 3.03 -3.51
N LEU A 6 -4.81 1.89 -3.06
CA LEU A 6 -5.58 0.88 -2.35
C LEU A 6 -5.14 0.80 -0.89
N HIS A 7 -6.09 0.59 0.02
CA HIS A 7 -5.79 0.48 1.43
C HIS A 7 -6.44 -0.71 2.12
N PHE A 8 -5.75 -1.26 3.10
CA PHE A 8 -6.32 -2.20 4.06
C PHE A 8 -5.88 -1.81 5.47
N SER A 9 -6.84 -1.50 6.35
CA SER A 9 -6.53 -1.26 7.76
C SER A 9 -7.68 -1.66 8.66
N LYS A 10 -7.36 -2.31 9.78
CA LYS A 10 -8.36 -2.63 10.81
C LYS A 10 -8.70 -1.40 11.66
N SER A 11 -7.78 -0.44 11.71
CA SER A 11 -7.88 0.80 12.47
C SER A 11 -8.50 1.97 11.74
N GLY A 12 -8.56 1.91 10.41
CA GLY A 12 -8.81 3.09 9.58
C GLY A 12 -7.59 3.98 9.36
N ASN A 13 -6.44 3.74 10.01
CA ASN A 13 -5.29 4.65 9.96
C ASN A 13 -4.64 4.77 8.58
N VAL A 14 -4.79 3.76 7.71
CA VAL A 14 -4.20 3.81 6.36
C VAL A 14 -5.07 4.62 5.40
N GLN A 15 -6.40 4.60 5.59
CA GLN A 15 -7.34 5.22 4.66
C GLN A 15 -7.08 6.72 4.43
N PRO A 16 -6.83 7.57 5.45
CA PRO A 16 -6.53 8.98 5.24
C PRO A 16 -5.30 9.19 4.35
N ILE A 17 -4.23 8.41 4.56
CA ILE A 17 -3.00 8.50 3.76
C ILE A 17 -3.26 8.05 2.31
N ALA A 18 -3.97 6.94 2.13
CA ALA A 18 -4.33 6.45 0.79
C ALA A 18 -5.22 7.43 0.03
N SER A 19 -6.13 8.10 0.73
CA SER A 19 -7.01 9.13 0.17
C SER A 19 -6.21 10.34 -0.29
N GLU A 20 -5.18 10.75 0.46
CA GLU A 20 -4.29 11.83 0.05
C GLU A 20 -3.43 11.46 -1.16
N ILE A 21 -2.94 10.21 -1.27
CA ILE A 21 -2.32 9.74 -2.52
C ILE A 21 -3.32 9.85 -3.67
N GLY A 22 -4.56 9.38 -3.48
CA GLY A 22 -5.61 9.45 -4.50
C GLY A 22 -5.88 10.88 -4.97
N ARG A 23 -5.94 11.82 -4.02
CA ARG A 23 -6.14 13.25 -4.29
C ARG A 23 -4.97 13.87 -5.05
N VAL A 24 -3.73 13.66 -4.59
CA VAL A 24 -2.52 14.25 -5.18
C VAL A 24 -2.19 13.65 -6.54
N MET A 25 -2.33 12.33 -6.69
CA MET A 25 -2.05 11.60 -7.93
C MET A 25 -3.24 11.56 -8.89
N GLN A 26 -4.38 12.15 -8.50
CA GLN A 26 -5.64 12.13 -9.25
C GLN A 26 -6.05 10.71 -9.67
N CYS A 27 -6.00 9.78 -8.72
CA CYS A 27 -6.30 8.37 -8.95
C CYS A 27 -7.37 7.83 -8.00
N VAL A 28 -7.99 6.71 -8.36
CA VAL A 28 -9.03 6.09 -7.53
C VAL A 28 -8.40 5.64 -6.20
N CYS A 29 -9.02 6.04 -5.10
CA CYS A 29 -8.74 5.51 -3.77
C CYS A 29 -9.84 4.52 -3.36
N ASP A 30 -9.47 3.30 -2.96
CA ASP A 30 -10.44 2.29 -2.53
C ASP A 30 -9.86 1.34 -1.46
N GLN A 31 -10.74 0.66 -0.74
CA GLN A 31 -10.34 -0.38 0.21
C GLN A 31 -10.03 -1.70 -0.53
N ILE A 32 -9.15 -2.53 0.02
CA ILE A 32 -8.96 -3.92 -0.45
C ILE A 32 -9.94 -4.86 0.26
N PRO A 33 -10.67 -5.74 -0.45
CA PRO A 33 -10.73 -5.85 -1.91
C PRO A 33 -11.50 -4.67 -2.54
N PRO A 34 -11.04 -4.15 -3.70
CA PRO A 34 -11.66 -2.98 -4.32
C PRO A 34 -13.02 -3.33 -4.94
N ALA A 35 -13.91 -2.33 -5.02
CA ALA A 35 -15.21 -2.46 -5.68
C ALA A 35 -15.07 -2.76 -7.17
N TYR A 36 -14.02 -2.21 -7.80
CA TYR A 36 -13.67 -2.49 -9.20
C TYR A 36 -12.26 -3.06 -9.28
N PRO A 37 -12.02 -4.05 -10.15
CA PRO A 37 -10.70 -4.63 -10.31
C PRO A 37 -9.67 -3.60 -10.82
N CYS A 38 -8.41 -4.01 -10.76
CA CYS A 38 -7.35 -3.34 -11.49
C CYS A 38 -7.42 -3.70 -12.99
N GLU A 39 -7.23 -2.72 -13.85
CA GLU A 39 -7.36 -2.79 -15.30
C GLU A 39 -6.23 -2.01 -15.99
N GLY A 40 -5.05 -2.62 -16.05
CA GLY A 40 -3.88 -2.04 -16.70
C GLY A 40 -3.29 -0.83 -15.98
N GLU A 41 -3.44 -0.73 -14.66
CA GLU A 41 -2.71 0.28 -13.88
C GLU A 41 -1.20 0.13 -14.10
N LYS A 42 -0.51 1.25 -14.28
CA LYS A 42 0.96 1.26 -14.27
C LYS A 42 1.47 0.99 -12.86
N VAL A 43 0.87 1.63 -11.86
CA VAL A 43 1.20 1.41 -10.44
C VAL A 43 -0.05 1.29 -9.59
N VAL A 44 -0.04 0.32 -8.68
CA VAL A 44 -1.00 0.24 -7.58
C VAL A 44 -0.26 0.51 -6.28
N PHE A 45 -0.57 1.63 -5.62
CA PHE A 45 -0.07 1.91 -4.27
C PHE A 45 -0.91 1.11 -3.27
N ILE A 46 -0.28 0.31 -2.42
CA ILE A 46 -0.97 -0.50 -1.42
C ILE A 46 -0.50 -0.07 -0.03
N GLY A 47 -1.40 0.60 0.69
CA GLY A 47 -1.25 0.83 2.11
C GLY A 47 -1.80 -0.32 2.92
N VAL A 48 -1.03 -0.85 3.87
CA VAL A 48 -1.50 -1.94 4.73
C VAL A 48 -1.14 -1.73 6.20
N GLU A 49 -2.11 -1.90 7.08
CA GLU A 49 -1.86 -2.05 8.51
C GLU A 49 -1.61 -3.53 8.83
N MET A 50 -0.40 -3.87 9.26
CA MET A 50 -0.04 -5.25 9.58
C MET A 50 1.04 -5.37 10.66
N ASN A 51 0.88 -6.33 11.58
CA ASN A 51 1.88 -6.66 12.60
C ASN A 51 2.49 -8.03 12.28
N GLY A 52 3.59 -8.03 11.53
CA GLY A 52 4.35 -9.24 11.16
C GLY A 52 3.78 -10.03 9.97
N LYS A 53 2.48 -10.31 9.94
CA LYS A 53 1.85 -11.08 8.84
C LYS A 53 0.93 -10.24 7.96
N LEU A 54 1.05 -10.41 6.64
CA LEU A 54 0.16 -9.81 5.65
C LEU A 54 -1.30 -10.26 5.86
N PRO A 55 -2.29 -9.36 5.87
CA PRO A 55 -3.70 -9.74 5.96
C PRO A 55 -4.15 -10.56 4.74
N GLY A 56 -4.97 -11.58 4.97
CA GLY A 56 -5.40 -12.51 3.92
C GLY A 56 -6.09 -11.84 2.72
N ALA A 57 -6.86 -10.77 2.95
CA ALA A 57 -7.49 -10.01 1.87
C ALA A 57 -6.46 -9.35 0.93
N VAL A 58 -5.36 -8.84 1.50
CA VAL A 58 -4.26 -8.24 0.73
C VAL A 58 -3.45 -9.33 0.03
N ASP A 59 -3.18 -10.44 0.71
CA ASP A 59 -2.51 -11.61 0.12
C ASP A 59 -3.28 -12.15 -1.11
N HIS A 60 -4.58 -12.39 -0.99
CA HIS A 60 -5.41 -12.87 -2.09
C HIS A 60 -5.48 -11.88 -3.24
N PHE A 61 -5.64 -10.58 -2.95
CA PHE A 61 -5.64 -9.53 -3.97
C PHE A 61 -4.33 -9.52 -4.75
N CYS A 62 -3.19 -9.49 -4.05
CA CYS A 62 -1.88 -9.47 -4.68
C CYS A 62 -1.59 -10.73 -5.52
N LYS A 63 -2.08 -11.90 -5.08
CA LYS A 63 -1.94 -13.17 -5.84
C LYS A 63 -2.74 -13.18 -7.15
N ASP A 64 -3.83 -12.42 -7.24
CA ASP A 64 -4.63 -12.30 -8.46
C ASP A 64 -4.07 -11.27 -9.46
N LEU A 65 -3.09 -10.46 -9.03
CA LEU A 65 -2.44 -9.49 -9.92
C LEU A 65 -1.56 -10.18 -10.97
N ASN A 66 -1.60 -9.59 -12.16
CA ASN A 66 -0.82 -9.96 -13.34
C ASN A 66 -0.71 -8.72 -14.26
N PRO A 67 0.09 -8.77 -15.35
CA PRO A 67 0.38 -7.61 -16.19
C PRO A 67 -0.81 -7.00 -16.94
N THR A 68 -1.96 -7.69 -17.01
CA THR A 68 -3.20 -7.12 -17.58
C THR A 68 -3.95 -6.28 -16.55
N ARG A 69 -3.76 -6.56 -15.25
CA ARG A 69 -4.34 -5.82 -14.13
C ARG A 69 -3.45 -4.68 -13.67
N ALA A 70 -2.18 -4.96 -13.38
CA ALA A 70 -1.21 -3.98 -12.91
C ALA A 70 0.20 -4.29 -13.41
N LYS A 71 0.96 -3.28 -13.82
CA LYS A 71 2.38 -3.45 -14.19
C LYS A 71 3.27 -3.58 -12.96
N GLY A 72 3.04 -2.73 -11.95
CA GLY A 72 3.75 -2.81 -10.69
C GLY A 72 2.91 -2.39 -9.50
N VAL A 73 3.43 -2.72 -8.33
CA VAL A 73 2.84 -2.42 -7.03
C VAL A 73 3.88 -1.73 -6.16
N ALA A 74 3.47 -0.77 -5.34
CA ALA A 74 4.32 -0.18 -4.32
C ALA A 74 3.66 -0.26 -2.95
N PHE A 75 4.37 -0.75 -1.94
CA PHE A 75 3.81 -0.95 -0.60
C PHE A 75 4.25 0.12 0.40
N TYR A 76 3.32 0.55 1.24
CA TYR A 76 3.66 1.16 2.52
C TYR A 76 2.90 0.47 3.65
N VAL A 77 3.58 0.31 4.79
CA VAL A 77 3.09 -0.43 5.96
C VAL A 77 2.98 0.50 7.16
N LEU A 78 1.83 0.45 7.83
CA LEU A 78 1.64 1.07 9.13
C LEU A 78 1.66 0.00 10.23
N ASN A 79 2.61 0.11 11.16
CA ASN A 79 2.67 -0.70 12.37
C ASN A 79 3.51 -0.03 13.46
N SER A 80 3.74 -0.69 14.60
CA SER A 80 4.38 -0.07 15.76
C SER A 80 5.87 0.27 15.58
N ASN A 81 6.55 -0.34 14.60
CA ASN A 81 8.01 -0.24 14.43
C ASN A 81 8.47 0.05 12.99
N GLY A 82 7.55 0.20 12.05
CA GLY A 82 7.84 0.38 10.62
C GLY A 82 8.33 -0.89 9.91
N ASN A 83 8.14 -2.09 10.46
CA ASN A 83 8.64 -3.32 9.86
C ASN A 83 7.86 -3.69 8.57
N THR A 84 8.57 -4.15 7.54
CA THR A 84 8.00 -4.53 6.24
C THR A 84 8.27 -6.00 5.86
N ASP A 85 8.95 -6.78 6.69
CA ASP A 85 9.49 -8.11 6.37
C ASP A 85 8.39 -9.12 5.97
N GLY A 86 7.19 -8.93 6.51
CA GLY A 86 6.01 -9.72 6.19
C GLY A 86 5.55 -9.64 4.72
N LEU A 87 6.16 -8.78 3.90
CA LEU A 87 5.86 -8.63 2.48
C LEU A 87 6.70 -9.51 1.55
N SER A 88 7.83 -10.06 2.03
CA SER A 88 8.80 -10.81 1.21
C SER A 88 8.15 -11.89 0.33
N SER A 89 7.39 -12.80 0.96
CA SER A 89 6.73 -13.91 0.25
C SER A 89 5.71 -13.46 -0.82
N ILE A 90 4.98 -12.36 -0.59
CA ILE A 90 4.00 -11.87 -1.56
C ILE A 90 4.68 -11.14 -2.71
N ILE A 91 5.76 -10.41 -2.45
CA ILE A 91 6.60 -9.76 -3.47
C ILE A 91 7.15 -10.80 -4.43
N ASP A 92 7.70 -11.90 -3.92
CA ASP A 92 8.20 -13.00 -4.76
C ASP A 92 7.09 -13.64 -5.60
N THR A 93 5.89 -13.74 -5.06
CA THR A 93 4.73 -14.28 -5.79
C THR A 93 4.28 -13.33 -6.91
N MET A 94 4.17 -12.04 -6.64
CA MET A 94 3.83 -11.04 -7.67
C MET A 94 4.88 -10.99 -8.79
N LYS A 95 6.17 -11.06 -8.44
CA LYS A 95 7.25 -11.14 -9.43
C LYS A 95 7.11 -12.37 -10.35
N LYS A 96 6.77 -13.53 -9.80
CA LYS A 96 6.49 -14.76 -10.60
C LYS A 96 5.28 -14.58 -11.51
N ASN A 97 4.29 -13.77 -11.11
CA ASN A 97 3.14 -13.41 -11.95
C ASN A 97 3.46 -12.31 -12.97
N GLY A 98 4.70 -11.80 -13.04
CA GLY A 98 5.10 -10.73 -13.95
C GLY A 98 4.72 -9.32 -13.48
N VAL A 99 4.38 -9.15 -12.20
CA VAL A 99 4.07 -7.85 -11.59
C VAL A 99 5.28 -7.36 -10.81
N GLU A 100 5.75 -6.17 -11.15
CA GLU A 100 6.93 -5.58 -10.53
C GLU A 100 6.61 -5.01 -9.13
N THR A 101 7.64 -4.84 -8.30
CA THR A 101 7.53 -4.07 -7.06
C THR A 101 8.35 -2.80 -7.24
N TYR A 102 7.70 -1.64 -7.13
CA TYR A 102 8.32 -0.34 -7.33
C TYR A 102 8.82 0.24 -6.02
N GLY A 103 10.12 0.53 -5.98
CA GLY A 103 10.83 0.95 -4.79
C GLY A 103 10.87 -0.12 -3.71
N GLU A 104 11.63 0.17 -2.66
CA GLU A 104 11.55 -0.61 -1.43
C GLU A 104 10.23 -0.31 -0.69
N PRO A 105 9.59 -1.31 -0.06
CA PRO A 105 8.43 -1.08 0.80
C PRO A 105 8.73 -0.03 1.88
N LEU A 106 7.80 0.91 2.07
CA LEU A 106 7.96 1.97 3.05
C LEU A 106 7.33 1.61 4.40
N GLY A 107 8.12 1.60 5.46
CA GLY A 107 7.64 1.49 6.84
C GLY A 107 7.26 2.83 7.48
N ILE A 108 6.07 2.90 8.08
CA ILE A 108 5.58 4.01 8.91
C ILE A 108 5.31 3.50 10.33
N ALA A 109 6.08 4.00 11.29
CA ALA A 109 5.98 3.61 12.69
C ALA A 109 4.91 4.43 13.42
N VAL A 110 3.73 3.85 13.60
CA VAL A 110 2.61 4.44 14.35
C VAL A 110 2.57 3.84 15.75
N LYS A 111 3.14 4.55 16.73
CA LYS A 111 3.18 4.11 18.12
C LYS A 111 1.85 4.40 18.82
N GLY A 112 1.22 3.35 19.36
CA GLY A 112 0.11 3.46 20.30
C GLY A 112 0.59 3.29 21.75
N GLY A 113 -0.14 3.88 22.68
CA GLY A 113 0.01 3.59 24.11
C GLY A 113 -0.91 2.44 24.54
N LEU A 114 -0.74 1.97 25.78
CA LEU A 114 -1.50 0.84 26.34
C LEU A 114 -3.03 1.04 26.28
N PHE A 115 -3.50 2.30 26.31
CA PHE A 115 -4.92 2.67 26.29
C PHE A 115 -5.34 3.52 25.09
N LYS A 116 -4.40 3.94 24.23
CA LYS A 116 -4.70 4.80 23.07
C LYS A 116 -4.04 4.28 21.82
N LYS A 117 -4.86 4.00 20.82
CA LYS A 117 -4.37 3.62 19.51
C LYS A 117 -3.56 4.78 18.91
N GLY A 118 -2.37 4.46 18.39
CA GLY A 118 -1.58 5.43 17.66
C GLY A 118 -2.32 5.85 16.39
N MET A 119 -2.08 7.08 15.94
CA MET A 119 -2.57 7.60 14.67
C MET A 119 -1.37 8.13 13.88
N PRO A 120 -1.36 7.98 12.55
CA PRO A 120 -0.36 8.62 11.71
C PRO A 120 -0.47 10.14 11.83
N THR A 121 0.67 10.80 11.74
CA THR A 121 0.80 12.25 11.77
C THR A 121 0.80 12.85 10.36
N ASP A 122 0.71 14.17 10.27
CA ASP A 122 0.90 14.88 8.99
C ASP A 122 2.28 14.63 8.40
N ALA A 123 3.30 14.47 9.26
CA ALA A 123 4.66 14.13 8.84
C ALA A 123 4.73 12.74 8.21
N ASP A 124 4.00 11.76 8.76
CA ASP A 124 3.89 10.42 8.18
C ASP A 124 3.20 10.48 6.82
N THR A 125 2.12 11.24 6.71
CA THR A 125 1.39 11.45 5.44
C THR A 125 2.30 12.08 4.40
N LYS A 126 3.02 13.16 4.76
CA LYS A 126 3.99 13.82 3.88
C LYS A 126 5.08 12.86 3.41
N LYS A 127 5.64 12.05 4.32
CA LYS A 127 6.65 11.04 3.99
C LYS A 127 6.15 10.03 2.96
N VAL A 128 4.91 9.56 3.10
CA VAL A 128 4.29 8.64 2.14
C VAL A 128 4.04 9.33 0.79
N LEU A 129 3.59 10.59 0.79
CA LEU A 129 3.38 11.34 -0.46
C LEU A 129 4.70 11.57 -1.22
N GLU A 130 5.78 11.93 -0.53
CA GLU A 130 7.11 12.09 -1.14
C GLU A 130 7.65 10.77 -1.70
N TRP A 131 7.39 9.66 -1.02
CA TRP A 131 7.74 8.33 -1.52
C TRP A 131 6.91 7.95 -2.76
N ALA A 132 5.59 8.18 -2.73
CA ALA A 132 4.70 7.89 -3.85
C ALA A 132 5.04 8.72 -5.09
N ASP A 133 5.41 10.00 -4.92
CA ASP A 133 5.85 10.89 -6.00
C ASP A 133 7.13 10.40 -6.68
N LYS A 134 8.09 9.86 -5.91
CA LYS A 134 9.30 9.25 -6.49
C LYS A 134 8.97 8.04 -7.36
N ILE A 135 8.08 7.17 -6.88
CA ILE A 135 7.63 5.99 -7.63
C ILE A 135 6.89 6.39 -8.91
N ALA A 136 6.01 7.39 -8.84
CA ALA A 136 5.25 7.84 -10.00
C ALA A 136 6.11 8.44 -11.13
N LYS A 137 7.37 8.77 -10.83
CA LYS A 137 8.36 9.34 -11.77
C LYS A 137 9.36 8.31 -12.30
N MET A 138 9.33 7.08 -11.82
CA MET A 138 10.09 5.95 -12.38
C MET A 138 9.47 5.50 -13.71
#